data_AF-A0A7C1E4U3-F1
#
_entry.id   AF-A0A7C1E4U3-F1
#
_cell.length_a   1.000
_cell.length_b   1.000
_cell.length_c   1.000
_cell.angle_alpha   90.00
_cell.angle_beta   90.00
_cell.angle_gamma   90.00
#
_symmetry.space_group_name_H-M   'P 1'
#
loop_
_entity.id
_entity.type
_entity.pdbx_description
1 polymer ?
#
loop_
_entity_poly.entity_id
_entity_poly.type
_entity_poly.pdbx_seq_one_letter_code
_entity_poly.pdbx_strand_id
1 'polypeptide(L)'
;MNMICEMPAMNLPEPFLIDDCAFSLEALRSRAEELSGDHTVQEWRRDLFTFIRMFLDEGREAIIQKTSGTTGEPANVNLKRSAMIRSAEMTLDFFRLQPGDPVLLCLPVRYIAGKMMVVRALCGGLRLVTTEPASRPLK
;
A
#
# COMPACT_ATOMS: atom_id res chain seq x y z
N MET A 1 -26.90 22.71 -6.80
CA MET A 1 -26.93 21.30 -7.22
C MET A 1 -25.48 20.85 -7.40
N ASN A 2 -24.78 20.55 -6.31
CA ASN A 2 -23.40 20.08 -6.41
C ASN A 2 -23.45 18.59 -6.72
N MET A 3 -23.07 18.25 -7.96
CA MET A 3 -22.69 16.90 -8.34
C MET A 3 -21.57 16.46 -7.41
N ILE A 4 -21.93 15.66 -6.41
CA ILE A 4 -20.99 14.79 -5.73
C ILE A 4 -20.58 13.82 -6.83
N CYS A 5 -19.39 14.01 -7.39
CA CYS A 5 -18.78 13.02 -8.25
C CYS A 5 -18.61 11.78 -7.38
N GLU A 6 -19.55 10.84 -7.46
CA GLU A 6 -19.42 9.55 -6.78
C GLU A 6 -18.12 8.94 -7.28
N MET A 7 -17.12 8.90 -6.40
CA MET A 7 -15.93 8.12 -6.67
C MET A 7 -16.38 6.67 -6.78
N PRO A 8 -16.03 5.96 -7.87
CA PRO A 8 -16.35 4.55 -7.96
C PRO A 8 -15.75 3.86 -6.74
N ALA A 9 -16.60 3.14 -6.00
CA ALA A 9 -16.21 2.43 -4.78
C ALA A 9 -15.00 1.54 -5.07
N MET A 10 -14.06 1.52 -4.13
CA MET A 10 -12.83 0.75 -4.27
C MET A 10 -13.17 -0.74 -4.17
N ASN A 11 -13.23 -1.44 -5.31
CA ASN A 11 -13.52 -2.87 -5.33
C ASN A 11 -12.21 -3.67 -5.19
N LEU A 12 -11.73 -3.81 -3.96
CA LEU A 12 -10.55 -4.62 -3.63
C LEU A 12 -10.97 -6.04 -3.20
N PRO A 13 -10.23 -7.09 -3.59
CA PRO A 13 -10.55 -8.46 -3.20
C PRO A 13 -10.30 -8.69 -1.72
N GLU A 14 -11.34 -9.08 -0.99
CA GLU A 14 -11.23 -9.59 0.38
C GLU A 14 -11.08 -11.13 0.39
N PRO A 15 -10.37 -11.70 1.39
CA PRO A 15 -9.70 -11.02 2.50
C PRO A 15 -8.34 -10.43 2.13
N PHE A 16 -7.91 -9.40 2.85
CA PHE A 16 -6.54 -8.86 2.75
C PHE A 16 -5.57 -9.71 3.57
N LEU A 17 -4.53 -10.23 2.93
CA LEU A 17 -3.57 -11.14 3.54
C LEU A 17 -2.26 -10.39 3.84
N ILE A 18 -1.95 -10.19 5.12
CA ILE A 18 -0.71 -9.55 5.58
C ILE A 18 -0.07 -10.42 6.66
N ASP A 19 1.17 -10.82 6.43
CA ASP A 19 1.86 -11.87 7.19
C ASP A 19 0.96 -13.12 7.30
N ASP A 20 0.69 -13.58 8.52
CA ASP A 20 -0.17 -14.74 8.82
C ASP A 20 -1.61 -14.33 9.18
N CYS A 21 -2.00 -13.08 8.92
CA CYS A 21 -3.31 -12.54 9.24
C CYS A 21 -4.16 -12.31 7.99
N ALA A 22 -5.45 -12.61 8.10
CA ALA A 22 -6.47 -12.26 7.11
C ALA A 22 -7.40 -11.19 7.70
N PHE A 23 -7.65 -10.14 6.94
CA PHE A 23 -8.49 -9.01 7.36
C PHE A 23 -9.65 -8.80 6.40
N SER A 24 -10.82 -8.47 6.94
CA SER A 24 -11.83 -7.75 6.17
C SER A 24 -11.40 -6.29 5.94
N LEU A 25 -12.09 -5.56 5.07
CA LEU A 25 -11.81 -4.12 4.88
C LEU A 25 -11.93 -3.33 6.19
N GLU A 26 -12.97 -3.59 6.97
CA GLU A 26 -13.20 -2.94 8.26
C GLU A 26 -12.09 -3.28 9.26
N ALA A 27 -11.73 -4.57 9.38
CA ALA A 27 -10.68 -5.01 10.28
C ALA A 27 -9.31 -4.43 9.89
N LEU A 28 -9.00 -4.36 8.59
CA LEU A 28 -7.75 -3.77 8.10
C LEU A 28 -7.70 -2.27 8.38
N ARG A 29 -8.81 -1.54 8.18
CA ARG A 29 -8.90 -0.11 8.51
C ARG A 29 -8.67 0.13 10.01
N SER A 30 -9.34 -0.65 10.87
CA SER A 30 -9.16 -0.57 12.32
C SER A 30 -7.70 -0.86 12.73
N ARG A 31 -7.11 -1.93 12.18
CA ARG A 31 -5.73 -2.31 12.46
C ARG A 31 -4.72 -1.26 11.98
N ALA A 32 -4.99 -0.65 10.82
CA ALA A 32 -4.15 0.39 10.27
C ALA A 32 -4.18 1.68 11.12
N GLU A 33 -5.35 2.06 11.64
CA GLU A 33 -5.50 3.17 12.59
C GLU A 33 -4.66 2.92 13.85
N GLU A 34 -4.88 1.79 14.51
CA GLU A 34 -4.20 1.38 15.75
C GLU A 34 -2.67 1.42 15.59
N LEU A 35 -2.13 0.69 14.62
CA LEU A 35 -0.68 0.54 14.47
C LEU A 35 0.01 1.78 13.89
N SER A 36 -0.72 2.65 13.18
CA SER A 36 -0.14 3.91 12.71
C SER A 36 0.15 4.89 13.85
N GLY A 37 -0.62 4.85 14.94
CA GLY A 37 -0.47 5.71 16.11
C GLY A 37 0.36 5.11 17.25
N ASP A 38 0.59 3.80 17.25
CA ASP A 38 1.30 3.12 18.33
C ASP A 38 2.82 3.31 18.24
N HIS A 39 3.36 4.22 19.06
CA HIS A 39 4.79 4.51 19.09
C HIS A 39 5.68 3.38 19.64
N THR A 40 5.10 2.31 20.18
CA THR A 40 5.84 1.11 20.61
C THR A 40 6.17 0.17 19.45
N VAL A 41 5.46 0.30 18.32
CA VAL A 41 5.69 -0.46 17.09
C VAL A 41 6.91 0.10 16.34
N GLN A 42 7.70 -0.78 15.72
CA GLN A 42 8.86 -0.40 14.91
C GLN A 42 8.46 0.56 13.77
N GLU A 43 9.28 1.59 13.51
CA GLU A 43 8.95 2.68 12.59
C GLU A 43 8.55 2.21 11.19
N TRP A 44 9.29 1.26 10.61
CA TRP A 44 8.99 0.74 9.27
C TRP A 44 7.62 0.04 9.19
N ARG A 45 7.18 -0.58 10.29
CA ARG A 45 5.87 -1.23 10.39
C ARG A 45 4.77 -0.20 10.60
N ARG A 46 5.03 0.86 11.38
CA ARG A 46 4.11 2.01 11.45
C ARG A 46 3.94 2.70 10.11
N ASP A 47 5.02 2.87 9.34
CA ASP A 47 4.98 3.44 7.98
C ASP A 47 4.10 2.62 7.04
N LEU A 48 4.19 1.29 7.12
CA LEU A 48 3.32 0.37 6.37
C LEU A 48 1.84 0.62 6.68
N PHE A 49 1.46 0.57 7.96
CA PHE A 49 0.06 0.73 8.36
C PHE A 49 -0.46 2.17 8.14
N THR A 50 0.41 3.17 8.30
CA THR A 50 0.11 4.56 7.91
C THR A 50 -0.22 4.65 6.42
N PHE A 51 0.58 4.01 5.57
CA PHE A 51 0.32 4.01 4.13
C PHE A 51 -0.95 3.24 3.77
N ILE A 52 -1.19 2.07 4.38
CA ILE A 52 -2.44 1.30 4.17
C ILE A 52 -3.66 2.17 4.52
N ARG A 53 -3.64 2.83 5.68
CA ARG A 53 -4.71 3.76 6.08
C ARG A 53 -4.93 4.84 5.03
N MET A 54 -3.86 5.50 4.59
CA MET A 54 -3.93 6.55 3.56
C MET A 54 -4.44 6.01 2.22
N PHE A 55 -4.06 4.79 1.84
CA PHE A 55 -4.48 4.19 0.57
C PHE A 55 -5.96 3.79 0.58
N LEU A 56 -6.49 3.30 1.71
CA LEU A 56 -7.88 2.88 1.86
C LEU A 56 -8.88 4.02 2.17
N ASP A 57 -8.38 5.24 2.41
CA ASP A 57 -9.19 6.45 2.68
C ASP A 57 -9.90 6.95 1.40
N GLU A 58 -11.13 6.52 1.16
CA GLU A 58 -11.88 6.86 -0.06
C GLU A 58 -11.99 8.37 -0.32
N GLY A 59 -11.98 9.23 0.71
CA GLY A 59 -11.99 10.69 0.55
C GLY A 59 -10.72 11.29 -0.05
N ARG A 60 -9.63 10.51 -0.17
CA ARG A 60 -8.33 10.95 -0.68
C ARG A 60 -8.06 10.48 -2.10
N GLU A 61 -8.02 11.36 -3.07
CA GLU A 61 -7.71 10.98 -4.46
C GLU A 61 -6.23 10.73 -4.75
N ALA A 62 -5.34 11.38 -3.99
CA ALA A 62 -3.92 11.41 -4.27
C ALA A 62 -3.06 11.20 -3.02
N ILE A 63 -1.93 10.53 -3.22
CA ILE A 63 -0.90 10.29 -2.22
C ILE A 63 0.33 11.11 -2.61
N ILE A 64 0.79 11.97 -1.71
CA ILE A 64 2.00 12.77 -1.92
C ILE A 64 3.22 11.87 -1.71
N GLN A 65 4.07 11.77 -2.72
CA GLN A 65 5.36 11.11 -2.64
C GLN A 65 6.48 12.16 -2.73
N LYS A 66 7.33 12.22 -1.72
CA LYS A 66 8.60 12.95 -1.82
C LYS A 66 9.58 12.12 -2.63
N THR A 67 10.10 12.68 -3.71
CA THR A 67 11.19 12.06 -4.46
C THR A 67 12.51 12.64 -3.98
N SER A 68 13.56 11.84 -3.93
CA SER A 68 14.86 12.27 -3.41
C SER A 68 15.64 13.19 -4.37
N GLY A 69 15.09 13.49 -5.56
CA GLY A 69 15.66 14.41 -6.55
C GLY A 69 17.16 14.19 -6.81
N THR A 70 17.53 13.50 -7.90
CA THR A 70 18.95 13.27 -8.24
C THR A 70 19.75 14.56 -8.47
N THR A 71 19.09 15.71 -8.56
CA THR A 71 19.67 17.05 -8.79
C THR A 71 19.47 18.02 -7.62
N GLY A 72 19.13 17.54 -6.41
CA GLY A 72 19.33 18.30 -5.17
C GLY A 72 18.08 18.83 -4.45
N GLU A 73 16.95 19.01 -5.13
CA GLU A 73 15.70 19.47 -4.48
C GLU A 73 14.61 18.39 -4.51
N PRO A 74 14.12 17.91 -3.34
CA PRO A 74 13.05 16.93 -3.28
C PRO A 74 11.75 17.44 -3.91
N ALA A 75 11.34 16.84 -5.03
CA ALA A 75 10.07 17.17 -5.66
C ALA A 75 8.92 16.34 -5.05
N ASN A 76 7.81 16.99 -4.74
CA ASN A 76 6.55 16.32 -4.39
C ASN A 76 5.85 15.87 -5.68
N VAL A 77 5.59 14.56 -5.78
CA VAL A 77 4.79 13.98 -6.85
C VAL A 77 3.44 13.56 -6.29
N ASN A 78 2.37 14.02 -6.92
CA ASN A 78 1.00 13.60 -6.60
C ASN A 78 0.69 12.30 -7.33
N LEU A 79 0.63 11.20 -6.58
CA LEU A 79 0.27 9.89 -7.11
C LEU A 79 -1.23 9.71 -6.98
N LYS A 80 -1.96 9.75 -8.09
CA LYS A 80 -3.39 9.43 -8.10
C LYS A 80 -3.58 7.98 -7.69
N ARG A 81 -4.50 7.71 -6.75
CA ARG A 81 -4.84 6.34 -6.32
C ARG A 81 -5.19 5.45 -7.53
N SER A 82 -6.01 5.95 -8.43
CA SER A 82 -6.41 5.22 -9.65
C SER A 82 -5.24 4.84 -10.55
N ALA A 83 -4.19 5.66 -10.61
CA ALA A 83 -2.98 5.34 -11.35
C ALA A 83 -2.17 4.22 -10.66
N MET A 84 -2.13 4.20 -9.33
CA MET A 84 -1.49 3.13 -8.56
C MET A 84 -2.24 1.81 -8.73
N ILE A 85 -3.57 1.83 -8.68
CA ILE A 85 -4.43 0.65 -8.94
C ILE A 85 -4.16 0.11 -10.35
N ARG A 86 -4.22 0.96 -11.38
CA ARG A 86 -3.94 0.56 -12.76
C ARG A 86 -2.52 -0.02 -12.92
N SER A 87 -1.53 0.58 -12.26
CA SER A 87 -0.15 0.06 -12.28
C SER A 87 -0.03 -1.30 -11.61
N ALA A 88 -0.77 -1.53 -10.53
CA ALA A 88 -0.86 -2.84 -9.88
C ALA A 88 -1.52 -3.87 -10.81
N GLU A 89 -2.68 -3.58 -11.38
CA GLU A 89 -3.38 -4.45 -12.34
C GLU A 89 -2.48 -4.89 -13.49
N MET A 90 -1.77 -3.95 -14.13
CA MET A 90 -0.82 -4.28 -15.20
C MET A 90 0.32 -5.19 -14.72
N THR A 91 0.79 -5.00 -13.48
CA THR A 91 1.85 -5.85 -12.91
C THR A 91 1.33 -7.26 -12.64
N LEU A 92 0.13 -7.37 -12.05
CA LEU A 92 -0.51 -8.63 -11.72
C LEU A 92 -0.74 -9.47 -12.99
N ASP A 93 -1.26 -8.86 -14.04
CA ASP A 93 -1.46 -9.51 -15.35
C ASP A 93 -0.14 -9.95 -16.00
N PHE A 94 0.84 -9.04 -16.05
CA PHE A 94 2.15 -9.33 -16.66
C PHE A 94 2.86 -10.54 -16.02
N PHE A 95 2.86 -10.62 -14.69
CA PHE A 95 3.47 -11.73 -13.95
C PHE A 95 2.52 -12.89 -13.70
N ARG A 96 1.25 -12.79 -14.12
CA ARG A 96 0.19 -13.78 -13.90
C ARG A 96 0.01 -14.16 -12.43
N LEU A 97 0.18 -13.20 -11.54
CA LEU A 97 0.03 -13.41 -10.09
C LEU A 97 -1.42 -13.72 -9.76
N GLN A 98 -1.61 -14.72 -8.91
CA GLN A 98 -2.93 -15.19 -8.47
C GLN A 98 -3.20 -14.76 -7.02
N PRO A 99 -4.48 -14.61 -6.64
CA PRO A 99 -4.84 -14.41 -5.24
C PRO A 99 -4.20 -15.47 -4.33
N GLY A 100 -3.63 -15.03 -3.21
CA GLY A 100 -2.90 -15.87 -2.27
C GLY A 100 -1.42 -16.09 -2.57
N ASP A 101 -0.92 -15.68 -3.75
CA ASP A 101 0.52 -15.75 -4.04
C ASP A 101 1.32 -14.89 -3.03
N PRO A 102 2.45 -15.38 -2.51
CA PRO A 102 3.29 -14.59 -1.60
C PRO A 102 4.05 -13.50 -2.34
N VAL A 103 4.05 -12.30 -1.77
CA VAL A 103 4.93 -11.20 -2.18
C VAL A 103 5.64 -10.63 -0.97
N LEU A 104 6.95 -10.42 -1.10
CA LEU A 104 7.79 -9.90 -0.01
C LEU A 104 7.86 -8.38 -0.05
N LEU A 105 7.48 -7.73 1.04
CA LEU A 105 7.80 -6.34 1.32
C LEU A 105 9.09 -6.25 2.13
N CYS A 106 10.19 -6.04 1.43
CA CYS A 106 11.52 -5.77 2.00
C CYS A 106 12.04 -4.36 1.69
N LEU A 107 11.19 -3.50 1.13
CA LEU A 107 11.51 -2.13 0.75
C LEU A 107 10.84 -1.14 1.70
N PRO A 108 11.46 0.01 2.02
CA PRO A 108 10.82 1.00 2.87
C PRO A 108 9.59 1.60 2.19
N VAL A 109 8.42 1.55 2.85
CA VAL A 109 7.13 2.03 2.32
C VAL A 109 7.09 3.56 2.16
N ARG A 110 8.04 4.29 2.75
CA ARG A 110 8.21 5.73 2.47
C ARG A 110 8.56 6.03 1.00
N TYR A 111 9.08 5.06 0.25
CA TYR A 111 9.39 5.18 -1.17
C TYR A 111 8.35 4.50 -2.06
N ILE A 112 8.25 4.95 -3.31
CA ILE A 112 7.24 4.47 -4.27
C ILE A 112 7.33 2.96 -4.52
N ALA A 113 8.53 2.39 -4.53
CA ALA A 113 8.70 0.95 -4.74
C ALA A 113 8.05 0.12 -3.62
N GLY A 114 8.22 0.52 -2.35
CA GLY A 114 7.55 -0.12 -1.21
C GLY A 114 6.04 0.08 -1.25
N LYS A 115 5.57 1.30 -1.55
CA LYS A 115 4.13 1.60 -1.70
C LYS A 115 3.47 0.72 -2.75
N MET A 116 4.11 0.56 -3.91
CA MET A 116 3.57 -0.26 -4.99
C MET A 116 3.51 -1.74 -4.65
N MET A 117 4.44 -2.27 -3.84
CA MET A 117 4.34 -3.64 -3.33
C MET A 117 3.08 -3.84 -2.49
N VAL A 118 2.76 -2.89 -1.61
CA VAL A 118 1.53 -2.91 -0.81
C VAL A 118 0.29 -2.82 -1.70
N VAL A 119 0.24 -1.86 -2.63
CA VAL A 119 -0.92 -1.70 -3.53
C VAL A 119 -1.15 -2.95 -4.38
N ARG A 120 -0.09 -3.56 -4.93
CA ARG A 120 -0.18 -4.82 -5.68
C ARG A 120 -0.78 -5.93 -4.85
N ALA A 121 -0.36 -6.06 -3.59
CA ALA A 121 -0.91 -7.08 -2.70
C ALA A 121 -2.40 -6.83 -2.41
N LEU A 122 -2.77 -5.60 -2.10
CA LEU A 122 -4.18 -5.24 -1.83
C LEU A 122 -5.07 -5.41 -3.06
N CYS A 123 -4.62 -5.00 -4.25
CA CYS A 123 -5.39 -5.12 -5.49
C CYS A 123 -5.48 -6.56 -6.01
N GLY A 124 -4.43 -7.36 -5.83
CA GLY A 124 -4.36 -8.74 -6.33
C GLY A 124 -4.83 -9.80 -5.35
N GLY A 125 -5.19 -9.42 -4.11
CA GLY A 125 -5.47 -10.39 -3.04
C GLY A 125 -4.25 -11.26 -2.71
N LEU A 126 -3.04 -10.71 -2.85
CA LEU A 126 -1.78 -11.44 -2.61
C LEU A 126 -1.48 -11.49 -1.10
N ARG A 127 -0.69 -12.48 -0.68
CA ARG A 127 -0.16 -12.56 0.68
C ARG A 127 1.07 -11.67 0.82
N LEU A 128 0.90 -10.50 1.45
CA LEU A 128 2.00 -9.57 1.73
C LEU A 128 2.81 -10.06 2.94
N VAL A 129 3.97 -10.63 2.69
CA VAL A 129 4.94 -11.02 3.73
C VAL A 129 5.81 -9.82 4.05
N THR A 130 5.84 -9.37 5.30
CA THR A 130 6.55 -8.16 5.69
C THR A 130 7.84 -8.46 6.44
N THR A 131 8.86 -7.66 6.20
CA THR A 131 10.12 -7.71 6.97
C THR A 131 10.70 -6.30 7.11
N GLU A 132 11.57 -6.13 8.09
CA GLU A 132 12.31 -4.88 8.22
C GLU A 132 13.10 -4.61 6.93
N PRO A 133 13.00 -3.40 6.35
CA PRO A 133 13.69 -3.10 5.11
C PRO A 133 15.20 -3.29 5.22
N ALA A 134 15.77 -4.13 4.35
CA ALA A 134 17.19 -4.44 4.36
C ALA A 134 17.70 -4.76 2.95
N SER A 135 18.96 -4.44 2.66
CA SER A 135 19.61 -4.77 1.39
C SER A 135 19.79 -6.28 1.17
N ARG A 136 19.68 -7.08 2.25
CA ARG A 136 19.74 -8.55 2.23
C ARG A 136 18.67 -9.13 3.16
N PRO A 137 17.40 -9.20 2.71
CA PRO A 137 16.26 -9.54 3.56
C PRO A 137 16.05 -11.05 3.79
N LEU A 138 16.76 -11.92 3.05
CA LEU A 138 16.63 -13.38 3.08
C LEU A 138 17.92 -14.08 3.55
N LYS A 139 18.60 -13.53 4.55
CA LYS A 139 19.84 -14.15 5.07
C LYS A 139 19.61 -15.55 5.61
#